data_AF-A0A915BWM1-F1
#
_entry.id   AF-A0A915BWM1-F1
#
_cell.length_a   1.000
_cell.length_b   1.000
_cell.length_c   1.000
_cell.angle_alpha   90.00
_cell.angle_beta   90.00
_cell.angle_gamma   90.00
#
_symmetry.space_group_name_H-M   'P 1'
#
loop_
_entity.id
_entity.type
_entity.pdbx_description
1 polymer ?
#
loop_
_entity_poly.entity_id
_entity_poly.type
_entity_poly.pdbx_seq_one_letter_code
_entity_poly.pdbx_strand_id
1 'polypeptide(L)'
;MLTTVAFSTQKGLQIGSPAISIRRSRLLSSQPDLRRIAAADLRSMWFRLSVTNRNRYIPSMVGSFLQVALIDDNVVRETVIPIFFDMLECEFYSNPHHEISKFANEMIVQLDCLVDEDRGGQQFKEQLHRIMMDRCRSKPDLRSTGCTFVAMIDTLLRHLFEYREVRTSGYCIENGMDRTVELLVRFFDKCLHLIRWICTAV
;
A
#
# COMPACT_ATOMS: atom_id res chain seq x y z
N MET A 1 -16.51 -8.19 -2.58
CA MET A 1 -15.34 -7.34 -2.24
C MET A 1 -15.04 -6.34 -3.35
N LEU A 2 -14.87 -6.77 -4.60
CA LEU A 2 -14.55 -5.87 -5.73
C LEU A 2 -15.57 -4.75 -5.97
N THR A 3 -16.86 -5.02 -5.77
CA THR A 3 -17.94 -4.02 -5.90
C THR A 3 -17.83 -2.89 -4.86
N THR A 4 -17.45 -3.22 -3.62
CA THR A 4 -17.24 -2.23 -2.55
C THR A 4 -15.98 -1.41 -2.77
N VAL A 5 -14.92 -2.02 -3.33
CA VAL A 5 -13.69 -1.31 -3.73
C VAL A 5 -14.01 -0.31 -4.84
N ALA A 6 -14.71 -0.75 -5.90
CA ALA A 6 -15.12 0.12 -7.00
C ALA A 6 -16.05 1.27 -6.56
N PHE A 7 -16.95 1.03 -5.60
CA PHE A 7 -17.78 2.07 -5.00
C PHE A 7 -16.95 3.11 -4.24
N SER A 8 -15.96 2.65 -3.46
CA SER A 8 -15.12 3.52 -2.63
C SER A 8 -14.15 4.38 -3.46
N THR A 9 -13.73 3.89 -4.62
CA THR A 9 -12.79 4.57 -5.52
C THR A 9 -13.48 5.41 -6.61
N GLN A 10 -14.82 5.42 -6.65
CA GLN A 10 -15.57 6.14 -7.68
C GLN A 10 -15.31 7.66 -7.65
N LYS A 11 -14.93 8.24 -8.79
CA LYS A 11 -14.58 9.66 -8.95
C LYS A 11 -15.70 10.63 -8.50
N GLY A 12 -16.96 10.23 -8.57
CA GLY A 12 -18.11 11.05 -8.16
C GLY A 12 -18.25 11.26 -6.64
N LEU A 13 -17.55 10.46 -5.82
CA LEU A 13 -17.53 10.55 -4.35
C LEU A 13 -16.30 11.32 -3.82
N GLN A 14 -15.42 11.81 -4.70
CA GLN A 14 -14.21 12.54 -4.33
C GLN A 14 -14.54 14.05 -4.21
N ILE A 15 -14.47 14.57 -2.97
CA ILE A 15 -14.90 15.93 -2.58
C ILE A 15 -14.06 17.05 -3.26
N GLY A 16 -12.93 16.71 -3.87
CA GLY A 16 -12.04 17.65 -4.57
C GLY A 16 -12.35 17.92 -6.05
N SER A 17 -13.45 17.40 -6.60
CA SER A 17 -13.80 17.66 -8.00
C SER A 17 -14.40 19.07 -8.18
N PRO A 18 -13.89 19.89 -9.13
CA PRO A 18 -14.37 21.26 -9.36
C PRO A 18 -15.82 21.34 -9.86
N ALA A 19 -16.45 20.20 -10.18
CA ALA A 19 -17.83 20.11 -10.64
C ALA A 19 -18.89 20.06 -9.51
N ILE A 20 -18.50 20.13 -8.23
CA ILE A 20 -19.43 20.00 -7.10
C ILE A 20 -20.06 21.36 -6.77
N SER A 21 -21.38 21.48 -6.98
CA SER A 21 -22.13 22.69 -6.62
C SER A 21 -22.17 22.91 -5.10
N ILE A 22 -22.19 24.17 -4.66
CA ILE A 22 -22.25 24.58 -3.23
C ILE A 22 -23.43 23.89 -2.49
N ARG A 23 -24.55 23.65 -3.19
CA ARG A 23 -25.72 22.91 -2.65
C ARG A 23 -25.41 21.44 -2.35
N ARG A 24 -24.63 20.78 -3.20
CA ARG A 24 -24.21 19.37 -3.04
C ARG A 24 -23.15 19.23 -1.94
N SER A 25 -22.27 20.22 -1.79
CA SER A 25 -21.29 20.27 -0.69
C SER A 25 -21.95 20.35 0.69
N ARG A 26 -23.05 21.13 0.83
CA ARG A 26 -23.83 21.21 2.08
C ARG A 26 -24.57 19.90 2.40
N LEU A 27 -25.14 19.23 1.40
CA LEU A 27 -25.78 17.93 1.60
C LEU A 27 -24.77 16.84 1.98
N LEU A 28 -23.61 16.78 1.32
CA LEU A 28 -22.52 15.88 1.66
C LEU A 28 -21.94 16.15 3.06
N SER A 29 -21.90 17.40 3.51
CA SER A 29 -21.45 17.75 4.87
C SER A 29 -22.39 17.29 5.98
N SER A 30 -23.65 16.97 5.65
CA SER A 30 -24.66 16.48 6.62
C SER A 30 -24.75 14.95 6.69
N GLN A 31 -24.14 14.23 5.74
CA GLN A 31 -24.15 12.78 5.66
C GLN A 31 -22.82 12.22 6.17
N PRO A 32 -22.80 11.07 6.88
CA PRO A 32 -21.54 10.43 7.28
C PRO A 32 -20.75 10.06 6.02
N ASP A 33 -19.44 10.35 6.00
CA ASP A 33 -18.59 10.12 4.81
C ASP A 33 -18.66 8.64 4.40
N LEU A 34 -19.33 8.38 3.28
CA LEU A 34 -19.60 7.04 2.77
C LEU A 34 -18.30 6.26 2.50
N ARG A 35 -17.19 6.96 2.21
CA ARG A 35 -15.88 6.31 2.01
C ARG A 35 -15.35 5.71 3.31
N ARG A 36 -15.56 6.41 4.44
CA ARG A 36 -15.17 5.91 5.77
C ARG A 36 -16.04 4.73 6.19
N ILE A 37 -17.35 4.80 5.94
CA ILE A 37 -18.27 3.69 6.19
C ILE A 37 -17.87 2.47 5.35
N ALA A 38 -17.66 2.65 4.04
CA ALA A 38 -17.28 1.57 3.15
C ALA A 38 -15.91 0.96 3.53
N ALA A 39 -14.93 1.77 3.93
CA ALA A 39 -13.65 1.28 4.44
C ALA A 39 -13.80 0.47 5.74
N ALA A 40 -14.67 0.91 6.66
CA ALA A 40 -14.98 0.18 7.89
C ALA A 40 -15.70 -1.15 7.61
N ASP A 41 -16.62 -1.17 6.65
CA ASP A 41 -17.31 -2.39 6.21
C ASP A 41 -16.36 -3.36 5.51
N LEU A 42 -15.47 -2.86 4.64
CA LEU A 42 -14.41 -3.65 4.00
C LEU A 42 -13.49 -4.29 5.04
N ARG A 43 -13.04 -3.50 6.02
CA ARG A 43 -12.26 -3.99 7.15
C ARG A 43 -13.01 -5.08 7.90
N SER A 44 -14.26 -4.82 8.28
CA SER A 44 -15.08 -5.77 9.02
C SER A 44 -15.29 -7.07 8.23
N MET A 45 -15.48 -6.99 6.92
CA MET A 45 -15.60 -8.16 6.04
C MET A 45 -14.30 -8.97 6.01
N TRP A 46 -13.15 -8.32 5.88
CA TRP A 46 -11.84 -9.00 5.90
C TRP A 46 -11.65 -9.81 7.19
N PHE A 47 -11.89 -9.19 8.35
CA PHE A 47 -11.73 -9.86 9.65
C PHE A 47 -12.79 -10.92 9.95
N ARG A 48 -13.90 -10.97 9.20
CA ARG A 48 -14.88 -12.07 9.26
C ARG A 48 -14.46 -13.32 8.49
N LEU A 49 -13.44 -13.23 7.62
CA LEU A 49 -12.95 -14.40 6.88
C LEU A 49 -12.17 -15.34 7.81
N SER A 50 -12.35 -16.65 7.61
CA SER A 50 -11.53 -17.65 8.29
C SER A 50 -10.04 -17.48 7.92
N VAL A 51 -9.13 -17.87 8.82
CA VAL A 51 -7.68 -17.75 8.60
C VAL A 51 -7.25 -18.43 7.29
N THR A 52 -7.77 -19.63 7.02
CA THR A 52 -7.50 -20.38 5.79
C THR A 52 -7.92 -19.62 4.54
N ASN A 53 -9.08 -18.99 4.56
CA ASN A 53 -9.57 -18.19 3.43
C ASN A 53 -8.73 -16.92 3.27
N ARG A 54 -8.39 -16.23 4.37
CA ARG A 54 -7.52 -15.05 4.32
C ARG A 54 -6.20 -15.37 3.63
N ASN A 55 -5.49 -16.40 4.07
CA ASN A 55 -4.21 -16.79 3.49
C ASN A 55 -4.28 -17.06 1.98
N ARG A 56 -5.37 -17.70 1.51
CA ARG A 56 -5.60 -17.94 0.08
C ARG A 56 -5.82 -16.65 -0.71
N TYR A 57 -6.51 -15.66 -0.13
CA TYR A 57 -6.86 -14.42 -0.82
C TYR A 57 -5.76 -13.36 -0.78
N ILE A 58 -4.78 -13.46 0.13
CA ILE A 58 -3.72 -12.46 0.30
C ILE A 58 -3.17 -11.97 -1.05
N PRO A 59 -2.61 -12.81 -1.94
CA PRO A 59 -1.99 -12.32 -3.18
C PRO A 59 -2.97 -11.53 -4.07
N SER A 60 -4.22 -11.96 -4.16
CA SER A 60 -5.22 -11.26 -4.99
C SER A 60 -5.76 -9.97 -4.37
N MET A 61 -5.63 -9.79 -3.05
CA MET A 61 -6.33 -8.75 -2.31
C MET A 61 -5.45 -7.55 -1.96
N VAL A 62 -4.12 -7.70 -1.92
CA VAL A 62 -3.21 -6.60 -1.57
C VAL A 62 -3.48 -5.37 -2.45
N GLY A 63 -3.49 -5.52 -3.77
CA GLY A 63 -3.74 -4.42 -4.70
C GLY A 63 -5.10 -3.74 -4.48
N SER A 64 -6.14 -4.54 -4.23
CA SER A 64 -7.49 -4.01 -3.96
C SER A 64 -7.53 -3.15 -2.70
N PHE A 65 -6.90 -3.58 -1.60
CA PHE A 65 -6.85 -2.77 -0.39
C PHE A 65 -5.93 -1.55 -0.56
N LEU A 66 -4.86 -1.67 -1.35
CA LEU A 66 -3.95 -0.57 -1.64
C LEU A 66 -4.67 0.57 -2.37
N GLN A 67 -5.55 0.25 -3.31
CA GLN A 67 -6.40 1.25 -3.97
C GLN A 67 -7.28 2.04 -3.00
N VAL A 68 -7.78 1.41 -1.93
CA VAL A 68 -8.58 2.08 -0.89
C VAL A 68 -7.69 2.88 0.05
N ALA A 69 -6.51 2.37 0.41
CA ALA A 69 -5.54 3.09 1.24
C ALA A 69 -4.99 4.36 0.56
N LEU A 70 -5.07 4.43 -0.77
CA LEU A 70 -4.70 5.62 -1.54
C LEU A 70 -5.71 6.76 -1.49
N ILE A 71 -6.91 6.55 -0.95
CA ILE A 71 -7.88 7.63 -0.74
C ILE A 71 -7.26 8.68 0.18
N ASP A 72 -7.37 9.95 -0.20
CA ASP A 72 -6.84 11.07 0.59
C ASP A 72 -7.73 11.38 1.80
N ASP A 73 -7.76 10.45 2.73
CA ASP A 73 -8.45 10.54 4.02
C ASP A 73 -7.70 9.72 5.06
N ASN A 74 -7.23 10.38 6.13
CA ASN A 74 -6.46 9.76 7.20
C ASN A 74 -7.22 8.64 7.92
N VAL A 75 -8.53 8.80 8.11
CA VAL A 75 -9.38 7.82 8.82
C VAL A 75 -9.52 6.56 7.97
N VAL A 76 -9.69 6.70 6.66
CA VAL A 76 -9.70 5.57 5.72
C VAL A 76 -8.37 4.81 5.78
N ARG A 77 -7.23 5.52 5.72
CA ARG A 77 -5.90 4.92 5.82
C ARG A 77 -5.67 4.19 7.14
N GLU A 78 -6.04 4.80 8.27
CA GLU A 78 -5.95 4.17 9.60
C GLU A 78 -6.84 2.94 9.73
N THR A 79 -7.92 2.87 8.97
CA THR A 79 -8.83 1.71 8.92
C THR A 79 -8.26 0.57 8.09
N VAL A 80 -7.69 0.89 6.92
CA VAL A 80 -7.25 -0.07 5.90
C VAL A 80 -5.83 -0.57 6.13
N ILE A 81 -4.87 0.29 6.52
CA ILE A 81 -3.46 -0.11 6.67
C ILE A 81 -3.27 -1.30 7.65
N PRO A 82 -4.00 -1.39 8.79
CA PRO A 82 -3.87 -2.56 9.66
C PRO A 82 -4.31 -3.88 9.02
N ILE A 83 -5.03 -3.87 7.89
CA ILE A 83 -5.36 -5.07 7.12
C ILE A 83 -4.09 -5.65 6.49
N PHE A 84 -3.17 -4.82 5.99
CA PHE A 84 -1.87 -5.28 5.47
C PHE A 84 -1.03 -5.94 6.55
N PHE A 85 -1.09 -5.42 7.78
CA PHE A 85 -0.45 -6.07 8.92
C PHE A 85 -1.08 -7.43 9.21
N ASP A 86 -2.42 -7.54 9.20
CA ASP A 86 -3.10 -8.83 9.36
C ASP A 86 -2.76 -9.84 8.25
N MET A 87 -2.58 -9.37 7.00
CA MET A 87 -2.11 -10.22 5.90
C MET A 87 -0.70 -10.77 6.17
N LEU A 88 0.21 -9.90 6.58
CA LEU A 88 1.58 -10.28 6.94
C LEU A 88 1.58 -11.30 8.09
N GLU A 89 0.76 -11.08 9.10
CA GLU A 89 0.59 -12.01 10.23
C GLU A 89 0.00 -13.35 9.82
N CYS A 90 -1.06 -13.33 9.01
CA CYS A 90 -1.70 -14.53 8.52
C CYS A 90 -0.69 -15.42 7.80
N GLU A 91 0.16 -14.86 6.93
CA GLU A 91 1.17 -15.64 6.22
C GLU A 91 2.26 -16.17 7.17
N PHE A 92 2.79 -15.30 8.04
CA PHE A 92 3.85 -15.66 8.99
C PHE A 92 3.46 -16.82 9.91
N TYR A 93 2.23 -16.83 10.42
CA TYR A 93 1.75 -17.91 11.30
C TYR A 93 1.20 -19.12 10.53
N SER A 94 0.86 -18.97 9.25
CA SER A 94 0.41 -20.10 8.41
C SER A 94 1.56 -20.90 7.80
N ASN A 95 2.76 -20.32 7.70
CA ASN A 95 3.94 -20.97 7.15
C ASN A 95 4.83 -21.56 8.29
N PRO A 96 5.16 -22.87 8.27
CA PRO A 96 6.09 -23.47 9.23
C PRO A 96 7.47 -22.81 9.29
N HIS A 97 7.91 -22.19 8.19
CA HIS A 97 9.19 -21.50 8.07
C HIS A 97 9.11 -20.01 8.42
N HIS A 98 7.93 -19.51 8.81
CA HIS A 98 7.71 -18.10 9.14
C HIS A 98 8.07 -17.11 8.02
N GLU A 99 8.05 -17.59 6.77
CA GLU A 99 8.27 -16.75 5.59
C GLU A 99 7.01 -15.95 5.24
N ILE A 100 7.22 -14.75 4.70
CA ILE A 100 6.15 -13.81 4.29
C ILE A 100 6.21 -13.49 2.79
N SER A 101 6.80 -14.39 2.00
CA SER A 101 7.21 -14.13 0.63
C SER A 101 6.04 -13.82 -0.32
N LYS A 102 4.85 -14.42 -0.14
CA LYS A 102 3.70 -14.19 -1.02
C LYS A 102 3.15 -12.79 -0.83
N PHE A 103 2.90 -12.39 0.42
CA PHE A 103 2.46 -11.05 0.77
C PHE A 103 3.53 -10.01 0.41
N ALA A 104 4.79 -10.27 0.72
CA ALA A 104 5.88 -9.35 0.46
C ALA A 104 6.05 -9.08 -1.04
N ASN A 105 6.11 -10.15 -1.85
CA ASN A 105 6.24 -10.02 -3.31
C ASN A 105 5.05 -9.29 -3.91
N GLU A 106 3.83 -9.66 -3.52
CA GLU A 106 2.64 -8.99 -4.02
C GLU A 106 2.61 -7.52 -3.61
N MET A 107 2.95 -7.19 -2.37
CA MET A 107 3.00 -5.80 -1.90
C MET A 107 4.01 -4.97 -2.70
N ILE A 108 5.18 -5.54 -3.02
CA ILE A 108 6.18 -4.87 -3.85
C ILE A 108 5.62 -4.60 -5.25
N VAL A 109 5.06 -5.62 -5.90
CA VAL A 109 4.46 -5.50 -7.25
C VAL A 109 3.36 -4.44 -7.27
N GLN A 110 2.47 -4.45 -6.28
CA GLN A 110 1.35 -3.51 -6.23
C GLN A 110 1.80 -2.07 -5.92
N LEU A 111 2.87 -1.89 -5.13
CA LEU A 111 3.47 -0.58 -4.90
C LEU A 111 4.17 -0.04 -6.14
N ASP A 112 4.80 -0.90 -6.94
CA ASP A 112 5.41 -0.54 -8.23
C ASP A 112 4.34 -0.07 -9.22
N CYS A 113 3.28 -0.87 -9.43
CA CYS A 113 2.14 -0.49 -10.26
C CYS A 113 1.48 0.83 -9.83
N LEU A 114 1.37 1.07 -8.51
CA LEU A 114 0.83 2.30 -7.95
C LEU A 114 1.64 3.54 -8.39
N VAL A 115 2.97 3.44 -8.43
CA VAL A 115 3.84 4.55 -8.83
C VAL A 115 3.84 4.76 -10.34
N ASP A 116 3.76 3.68 -11.11
CA ASP A 116 3.54 3.74 -12.56
C ASP A 116 2.23 4.44 -12.91
N GLU A 117 1.16 4.22 -12.13
CA GLU A 117 -0.13 4.90 -12.27
C GLU A 117 -0.13 6.37 -11.77
N ASP A 118 1.02 6.91 -11.36
CA ASP A 118 1.13 8.26 -10.80
C ASP A 118 0.27 8.46 -9.53
N ARG A 119 0.10 7.41 -8.73
CA ARG A 119 -0.68 7.44 -7.48
C ARG A 119 0.22 7.40 -6.25
N GLY A 120 -0.38 7.66 -5.09
CA GLY A 120 0.34 7.74 -3.82
C GLY A 120 1.24 8.97 -3.69
N GLY A 121 1.76 9.15 -2.48
CA GLY A 121 2.62 10.29 -2.15
C GLY A 121 3.23 10.14 -0.76
N GLN A 122 3.99 11.16 -0.36
CA GLN A 122 4.78 11.13 0.87
C GLN A 122 3.93 10.88 2.12
N GLN A 123 2.75 11.49 2.21
CA GLN A 123 1.84 11.30 3.35
C GLN A 123 1.35 9.84 3.47
N PHE A 124 1.02 9.19 2.35
CA PHE A 124 0.64 7.77 2.34
C PHE A 124 1.80 6.89 2.81
N LYS A 125 3.01 7.13 2.30
CA LYS A 125 4.22 6.42 2.71
C LYS A 125 4.47 6.54 4.22
N GLU A 126 4.44 7.76 4.75
CA GLU A 126 4.68 8.01 6.19
C GLU A 126 3.65 7.32 7.08
N GLN A 127 2.37 7.34 6.68
CA GLN A 127 1.31 6.67 7.41
C GLN A 127 1.41 5.16 7.33
N LEU A 128 1.72 4.60 6.16
CA LEU A 128 1.96 3.18 5.97
C LEU A 128 3.10 2.71 6.87
N HIS A 129 4.26 3.39 6.82
CA HIS A 129 5.42 3.09 7.64
C HIS A 129 5.08 3.16 9.13
N ARG A 130 4.49 4.28 9.61
CA ARG A 130 4.15 4.47 11.02
C ARG A 130 3.25 3.36 11.55
N ILE A 131 2.11 3.14 10.91
CA ILE A 131 1.10 2.19 11.40
C ILE A 131 1.63 0.76 11.38
N MET A 132 2.31 0.35 10.29
CA MET A 132 2.86 -1.00 10.18
C MET A 132 4.00 -1.20 11.20
N MET A 133 4.90 -0.22 11.36
CA MET A 133 6.02 -0.31 12.29
C MET A 133 5.55 -0.41 13.74
N ASP A 134 4.55 0.39 14.14
CA ASP A 134 3.97 0.35 15.49
C ASP A 134 3.35 -1.02 15.78
N ARG A 135 2.65 -1.60 14.80
CA ARG A 135 2.04 -2.94 14.89
C ARG A 135 3.12 -4.04 14.99
N CYS A 136 4.17 -4.00 14.16
CA CYS A 136 5.27 -4.96 14.21
C CYS A 136 5.99 -4.91 15.56
N ARG A 137 6.21 -3.72 16.13
CA ARG A 137 6.84 -3.56 17.45
C ARG A 137 6.03 -4.17 18.59
N SER A 138 4.69 -4.19 18.45
CA SER A 138 3.79 -4.76 19.45
C SER A 138 3.82 -6.30 19.52
N LYS A 139 4.30 -6.99 18.48
CA LYS A 139 4.29 -8.46 18.42
C LYS A 139 5.72 -9.04 18.42
N PRO A 140 6.16 -9.68 19.51
CA PRO A 140 7.56 -10.08 19.67
C PRO A 140 8.04 -11.06 18.60
N ASP A 141 7.24 -12.09 18.28
CA ASP A 141 7.61 -13.15 17.33
C ASP A 141 7.84 -12.60 15.92
N LEU A 142 7.02 -11.62 15.52
CA LEU A 142 7.04 -11.03 14.20
C LEU A 142 7.92 -9.79 14.10
N ARG A 143 8.39 -9.25 15.23
CA ARG A 143 9.05 -7.94 15.29
C ARG A 143 10.24 -7.86 14.35
N SER A 144 11.10 -8.88 14.35
CA SER A 144 12.32 -8.88 13.52
C SER A 144 11.98 -8.86 12.03
N THR A 145 11.25 -9.86 11.56
CA THR A 145 10.88 -10.03 10.14
C THR A 145 9.99 -8.88 9.66
N GLY A 146 8.97 -8.52 10.45
CA GLY A 146 8.03 -7.46 10.15
C GLY A 146 8.67 -6.08 10.09
N CYS A 147 9.48 -5.69 11.09
CA CYS A 147 10.16 -4.39 11.06
C CYS A 147 11.15 -4.28 9.90
N THR A 148 11.86 -5.38 9.58
CA THR A 148 12.77 -5.43 8.43
C THR A 148 11.99 -5.20 7.13
N PHE A 149 10.85 -5.88 6.96
CA PHE A 149 9.96 -5.71 5.82
C PHE A 149 9.39 -4.29 5.70
N VAL A 150 8.98 -3.66 6.82
CA VAL A 150 8.44 -2.29 6.78
C VAL A 150 9.51 -1.27 6.42
N ALA A 151 10.73 -1.41 6.96
CA ALA A 151 11.86 -0.56 6.59
C ALA A 151 12.27 -0.72 5.11
N MET A 152 12.16 -1.95 4.62
CA MET A 152 12.36 -2.30 3.21
C MET A 152 11.33 -1.61 2.31
N ILE A 153 10.04 -1.66 2.65
CA ILE A 153 8.98 -0.95 1.92
C ILE A 153 9.18 0.57 1.94
N ASP A 154 9.56 1.15 3.08
CA ASP A 154 9.83 2.59 3.17
C ASP A 154 10.94 3.02 2.19
N THR A 155 11.99 2.21 2.17
CA THR A 155 13.13 2.40 1.27
C THR A 155 12.71 2.24 -0.19
N LEU A 156 11.92 1.21 -0.52
CA LEU A 156 11.39 0.99 -1.86
C LEU A 156 10.56 2.20 -2.33
N LEU A 157 9.56 2.61 -1.54
CA LEU A 157 8.70 3.75 -1.87
C LEU A 157 9.48 5.05 -2.05
N ARG A 158 10.55 5.26 -1.26
CA ARG A 158 11.44 6.42 -1.44
C ARG A 158 12.03 6.44 -2.85
N HIS A 159 12.64 5.33 -3.28
CA HIS A 159 13.28 5.26 -4.60
C HIS A 159 12.24 5.31 -5.73
N LEU A 160 11.07 4.68 -5.56
CA LEU A 160 9.99 4.75 -6.55
C LEU A 160 9.48 6.19 -6.73
N PHE A 161 9.31 6.94 -5.64
CA PHE A 161 8.91 8.35 -5.74
C PHE A 161 10.00 9.23 -6.34
N GLU A 162 11.28 9.00 -6.01
CA GLU A 162 12.42 9.66 -6.66
C GLU A 162 12.42 9.37 -8.17
N TYR A 163 12.20 8.12 -8.58
CA TYR A 163 12.08 7.72 -9.98
C TYR A 163 10.91 8.43 -10.69
N ARG A 164 9.73 8.47 -10.05
CA ARG A 164 8.56 9.20 -10.57
C ARG A 164 8.87 10.67 -10.78
N GLU A 165 9.52 11.32 -9.81
CA GLU A 165 9.90 12.73 -9.92
C GLU A 165 10.85 12.96 -11.10
N VAL A 166 11.86 12.11 -11.30
CA VAL A 166 12.75 12.20 -12.48
C VAL A 166 11.99 11.97 -13.79
N ARG A 167 11.11 10.96 -13.84
CA ARG A 167 10.26 10.67 -15.00
C ARG A 167 9.34 11.83 -15.37
N THR A 168 8.76 12.51 -14.38
CA THR A 168 7.80 13.59 -14.59
C THR A 168 8.48 14.95 -14.81
N SER A 169 9.61 15.22 -14.14
CA SER A 169 10.26 16.54 -14.15
C SER A 169 11.16 16.80 -15.36
N GLY A 170 11.47 15.78 -16.18
CA GLY A 170 12.07 15.97 -17.50
C GLY A 170 13.36 16.80 -17.52
N TYR A 171 14.17 16.78 -16.44
CA TYR A 171 15.40 17.56 -16.40
C TYR A 171 16.45 16.98 -17.37
N CYS A 172 16.69 17.75 -18.43
CA CYS A 172 17.80 17.72 -19.38
C CYS A 172 17.91 16.45 -20.25
N ILE A 173 17.52 16.59 -21.52
CA ILE A 173 17.66 15.59 -22.59
C ILE A 173 19.10 15.04 -22.72
N GLU A 174 20.11 15.74 -22.20
CA GLU A 174 21.51 15.32 -22.23
C GLU A 174 21.94 14.41 -21.04
N ASN A 175 21.29 14.48 -19.87
CA ASN A 175 21.66 13.70 -18.68
C ASN A 175 20.51 12.81 -18.12
N GLY A 176 19.30 12.93 -18.69
CA GLY A 176 18.12 12.21 -18.24
C GLY A 176 18.22 10.69 -18.42
N MET A 177 18.87 10.23 -19.48
CA MET A 177 19.14 8.80 -19.69
C MET A 177 20.10 8.23 -18.65
N ASP A 178 21.23 8.90 -18.37
CA ASP A 178 22.21 8.44 -17.38
C ASP A 178 21.63 8.42 -15.97
N ARG A 179 20.81 9.42 -15.62
CA ARG A 179 20.12 9.46 -14.32
C ARG A 179 19.03 8.40 -14.21
N THR A 180 18.30 8.14 -15.29
CA THR A 180 17.31 7.06 -15.35
C THR A 180 18.00 5.70 -15.23
N VAL A 181 19.13 5.48 -15.91
CA VAL A 181 19.93 4.26 -15.81
C VAL A 181 20.54 4.13 -14.42
N GLU A 182 21.07 5.19 -13.81
CA GLU A 182 21.59 5.16 -12.43
C GLU A 182 20.48 4.80 -11.43
N LEU A 183 19.29 5.38 -11.57
CA LEU A 183 18.15 5.10 -10.71
C LEU A 183 17.61 3.70 -10.93
N LEU A 184 17.50 3.24 -12.17
CA LEU A 184 17.12 1.86 -12.49
C LEU A 184 18.15 0.88 -11.98
N VAL A 185 19.45 1.14 -12.12
CA VAL A 185 20.51 0.27 -11.58
C VAL A 185 20.47 0.28 -10.05
N ARG A 186 20.29 1.43 -9.38
CA ARG A 186 20.11 1.47 -7.91
C ARG A 186 18.82 0.79 -7.46
N PHE A 187 17.73 0.95 -8.20
CA PHE A 187 16.45 0.31 -7.96
C PHE A 187 16.59 -1.20 -8.13
N PHE A 188 17.05 -1.68 -9.29
CA PHE A 188 17.27 -3.08 -9.57
C PHE A 188 18.32 -3.71 -8.66
N ASP A 189 19.44 -3.06 -8.33
CA ASP A 189 20.47 -3.61 -7.44
C ASP A 189 19.94 -3.75 -6.01
N LYS A 190 19.23 -2.74 -5.48
CA LYS A 190 18.58 -2.84 -4.17
C LYS A 190 17.38 -3.78 -4.18
N CYS A 191 16.59 -3.82 -5.25
CA CYS A 191 15.52 -4.79 -5.47
C CYS A 191 16.09 -6.20 -5.63
N LEU A 192 17.28 -6.38 -6.20
CA LEU A 192 17.97 -7.67 -6.33
C LEU A 192 18.52 -8.11 -4.98
N HIS A 193 19.01 -7.19 -4.16
CA HIS A 193 19.35 -7.45 -2.75
C HIS A 193 18.10 -7.73 -1.90
N LEU A 194 16.95 -7.11 -2.20
CA LEU A 194 15.64 -7.38 -1.61
C LEU A 194 15.12 -8.77 -2.00
N ILE A 195 15.15 -9.10 -3.29
CA ILE A 195 14.75 -10.39 -3.85
C ILE A 195 15.70 -11.45 -3.32
N ARG A 196 17.01 -11.17 -3.25
CA ARG A 196 17.98 -12.03 -2.56
C ARG A 196 17.61 -12.19 -1.10
N TRP A 197 17.29 -11.13 -0.35
CA TRP A 197 16.87 -11.26 1.06
C TRP A 197 15.63 -12.15 1.21
N ILE A 198 14.63 -12.00 0.33
CA ILE A 198 13.44 -12.85 0.27
C ILE A 198 13.81 -14.31 -0.09
N CYS A 199 14.77 -14.52 -1.00
CA CYS A 199 15.21 -15.84 -1.46
C CYS A 199 16.27 -16.52 -0.58
N THR A 200 17.05 -15.78 0.22
CA THR A 200 18.07 -16.28 1.15
C THR A 200 17.54 -16.43 2.57
N ALA A 201 16.30 -15.99 2.83
CA ALA A 201 15.54 -16.34 4.03
C ALA A 201 14.90 -17.74 3.93
N VAL A 202 15.26 -18.53 2.91
CA VAL A 202 14.98 -19.95 2.69
C VAL A 202 16.10 -20.81 3.27
#